data_AF-A0AA91T423-F1
#
_entry.id   AF-A0AA91T423-F1
#
_cell.length_a   1.000
_cell.length_b   1.000
_cell.length_c   1.000
_cell.angle_alpha   90.00
_cell.angle_beta   90.00
_cell.angle_gamma   90.00
#
_symmetry.space_group_name_H-M   'P 1'
#
loop_
_entity.id
_entity.type
_entity.pdbx_description
1 polymer ?
#
loop_
_entity_poly.entity_id
_entity_poly.type
_entity_poly.pdbx_seq_one_letter_code
_entity_poly.pdbx_strand_id
1 'polypeptide(L)'
;MSALEDFEAFTEAEFAPVPFAASLLAATNADDSELDLATAIKRLQFDHTECDRRTRTLAEAHAPALAANFARASGARQLITGALEPRTAHAQRQYQRIEEEVVAPYENATALHAALGRIHATSTVLRQAGFFLVFVQQLHACEDALSGAEPDVRELVRQARLQNQLAKMLERDAPLAGLRMVREYGPLLAARREKFVAQLATQVQGEMAHHTAFHARNDRLLAGVYALFEADRHECAAVLERGLSKSVQVASASLTRSLQSPRTFRTAVADASAAADTFVSTLREVLRGACVYADDAEKEEKDDVLTRADEQGQAGEDNGAAEGRADYGEVYAAFEHSLGDSVDRVYWSRMAYKFKKNLAATMARGGPVARNLRASRGTMEAAVVGPSWARASLLDALALVDQEHP
;
A
#
# COMPACT_ATOMS: atom_id res chain seq x y z
N MET A 1 -96.11 55.57 18.25
CA MET A 1 -97.14 54.58 17.87
C MET A 1 -96.58 53.72 16.75
N SER A 2 -96.70 52.39 16.90
CA SER A 2 -96.13 51.32 16.04
C SER A 2 -94.62 51.13 16.28
N ALA A 3 -94.12 50.07 16.91
CA ALA A 3 -94.69 48.79 17.30
C ALA A 3 -94.12 48.42 18.67
N LEU A 4 -94.89 47.68 19.47
CA LEU A 4 -94.29 46.90 20.56
C LEU A 4 -93.14 46.10 19.94
N GLU A 5 -91.92 46.18 20.51
CA GLU A 5 -90.74 45.50 19.98
C GLU A 5 -91.11 44.05 19.59
N ASP A 6 -91.03 43.79 18.29
CA ASP A 6 -91.49 42.54 17.69
C ASP A 6 -90.53 41.41 18.09
N PHE A 7 -91.11 40.23 18.25
CA PHE A 7 -90.42 38.96 18.46
C PHE A 7 -89.07 38.79 17.74
N GLU A 8 -88.99 39.29 16.50
CA GLU A 8 -87.81 39.13 15.64
C GLU A 8 -86.53 39.72 16.25
N ALA A 9 -86.66 40.73 17.13
CA ALA A 9 -85.54 41.30 17.87
C ALA A 9 -84.78 40.25 18.72
N PHE A 10 -85.46 39.20 19.21
CA PHE A 10 -84.82 38.12 19.98
C PHE A 10 -83.93 37.20 19.12
N THR A 11 -84.09 37.24 17.80
CA THR A 11 -83.36 36.37 16.86
C THR A 11 -82.16 37.06 16.21
N GLU A 12 -82.00 38.37 16.43
CA GLU A 12 -80.89 39.16 15.91
C GLU A 12 -79.57 38.80 16.61
N ALA A 13 -78.47 38.79 15.86
CA ALA A 13 -77.16 38.43 16.39
C ALA A 13 -76.64 39.40 17.47
N GLU A 14 -77.19 40.61 17.53
CA GLU A 14 -76.79 41.69 18.46
C GLU A 14 -77.80 41.88 19.60
N PHE A 15 -78.75 40.95 19.79
CA PHE A 15 -79.74 41.06 20.86
C PHE A 15 -79.09 41.20 22.24
N ALA A 16 -79.33 42.33 22.89
CA ALA A 16 -78.81 42.65 24.21
C ALA A 16 -79.96 42.67 25.24
N PRO A 17 -79.98 41.75 26.22
CA PRO A 17 -81.13 41.58 27.11
C PRO A 17 -81.33 42.73 28.09
N VAL A 18 -80.24 43.38 28.53
CA VAL A 18 -80.30 44.46 29.53
C VAL A 18 -80.83 45.79 28.94
N PRO A 19 -80.35 46.27 27.77
CA PRO A 19 -80.92 47.45 27.11
C PRO A 19 -82.39 47.26 26.71
N PHE A 20 -82.75 46.06 26.24
CA PHE A 20 -84.13 45.71 25.89
C PHE A 20 -85.07 45.75 27.10
N ALA A 21 -84.64 45.18 28.24
CA ALA A 21 -85.44 45.26 29.47
C ALA A 21 -85.60 46.72 29.95
N ALA A 22 -84.57 47.56 29.76
CA ALA A 22 -84.61 48.97 30.12
C ALA A 22 -85.54 49.79 29.20
N SER A 23 -85.52 49.56 27.88
CA SER A 23 -86.44 50.19 26.93
C SER A 23 -87.89 49.80 27.21
N LEU A 24 -88.13 48.53 27.51
CA LEU A 24 -89.46 48.02 27.86
C LEU A 24 -90.01 48.64 29.15
N LEU A 25 -89.20 48.71 30.20
CA LEU A 25 -89.58 49.35 31.47
C LEU A 25 -89.89 50.83 31.31
N ALA A 26 -89.10 51.55 30.50
CA ALA A 26 -89.34 52.95 30.19
C ALA A 26 -90.62 53.14 29.38
N ALA A 27 -90.91 52.23 28.44
CA ALA A 27 -92.09 52.29 27.59
C ALA A 27 -93.40 51.99 28.35
N THR A 28 -93.38 51.08 29.33
CA THR A 28 -94.58 50.73 30.12
C THR A 28 -94.93 51.74 31.21
N ASN A 29 -94.05 52.71 31.51
CA ASN A 29 -94.18 53.62 32.65
C ASN A 29 -94.06 55.12 32.25
N ALA A 30 -94.35 55.47 31.00
CA ALA A 30 -94.00 56.78 30.43
C ALA A 30 -94.68 58.01 31.10
N ASP A 31 -95.86 57.85 31.72
CA ASP A 31 -96.67 58.97 32.25
C ASP A 31 -97.21 58.75 33.68
N ASP A 32 -96.82 57.67 34.37
CA ASP A 32 -97.35 57.33 35.71
C ASP A 32 -96.41 57.78 36.84
N SER A 33 -96.99 58.26 37.95
CA SER A 33 -96.25 58.69 39.16
C SER A 33 -95.79 57.54 40.06
N GLU A 34 -96.25 56.31 39.80
CA GLU A 34 -95.85 55.09 40.50
C GLU A 34 -95.31 54.05 39.50
N LEU A 35 -94.23 53.36 39.87
CA LEU A 35 -93.56 52.39 39.00
C LEU A 35 -94.37 51.09 38.90
N ASP A 36 -94.91 50.79 37.73
CA ASP A 36 -95.58 49.53 37.39
C ASP A 36 -94.60 48.54 36.73
N LEU A 37 -94.14 47.58 37.53
CA LEU A 37 -93.35 46.44 37.07
C LEU A 37 -94.22 45.29 36.55
N ALA A 38 -95.48 45.22 36.98
CA ALA A 38 -96.34 44.08 36.67
C ALA A 38 -96.67 44.03 35.17
N THR A 39 -96.86 45.18 34.53
CA THR A 39 -97.15 45.27 33.10
C THR A 39 -95.95 44.87 32.23
N ALA A 40 -94.74 45.35 32.55
CA ALA A 40 -93.51 44.95 31.84
C ALA A 40 -93.20 43.46 32.00
N ILE A 41 -93.36 42.90 33.20
CA ILE A 41 -93.15 41.46 33.47
C ILE A 41 -94.16 40.62 32.70
N LYS A 42 -95.45 40.99 32.69
CA LYS A 42 -96.47 40.28 31.92
C LYS A 42 -96.15 40.28 30.43
N ARG A 43 -95.60 41.38 29.90
CA ARG A 43 -95.18 41.47 28.50
C ARG A 43 -94.00 40.55 28.19
N LEU A 44 -92.95 40.54 29.00
CA LEU A 44 -91.82 39.61 28.84
C LEU A 44 -92.24 38.15 28.94
N GLN A 45 -93.16 37.83 29.85
CA GLN A 45 -93.70 36.47 29.97
C GLN A 45 -94.47 36.08 28.70
N PHE A 46 -95.26 36.99 28.15
CA PHE A 46 -95.95 36.76 26.88
C PHE A 46 -94.95 36.49 25.74
N ASP A 47 -93.92 37.33 25.61
CA ASP A 47 -92.91 37.18 24.55
C ASP A 47 -92.07 35.89 24.72
N HIS A 48 -91.73 35.50 25.97
CA HIS A 48 -91.09 34.22 26.27
C HIS A 48 -91.97 33.03 25.86
N THR A 49 -93.27 33.06 26.20
CA THR A 49 -94.19 32.00 25.78
C THR A 49 -94.34 31.93 24.26
N GLU A 50 -94.25 33.05 23.55
CA GLU A 50 -94.27 33.09 22.08
C GLU A 50 -92.96 32.54 21.47
N CYS A 51 -91.79 32.78 22.08
CA CYS A 51 -90.50 32.13 21.72
C CYS A 51 -90.59 30.63 21.82
N ASP A 52 -91.07 30.14 22.96
CA ASP A 52 -91.24 28.70 23.16
C ASP A 52 -92.26 28.13 22.19
N ARG A 53 -93.35 28.85 21.91
CA ARG A 53 -94.37 28.42 20.95
C ARG A 53 -93.80 28.32 19.54
N ARG A 54 -93.16 29.37 19.03
CA ARG A 54 -92.59 29.40 17.67
C ARG A 54 -91.45 28.42 17.50
N THR A 55 -90.54 28.33 18.48
CA THR A 55 -89.45 27.36 18.48
C THR A 55 -90.01 25.94 18.45
N ARG A 56 -91.05 25.66 19.23
CA ARG A 56 -91.74 24.37 19.21
C ARG A 56 -92.42 24.12 17.87
N THR A 57 -93.14 25.10 17.30
CA THR A 57 -93.78 24.96 15.98
C THR A 57 -92.75 24.72 14.86
N LEU A 58 -91.61 25.42 14.87
CA LEU A 58 -90.52 25.20 13.90
C LEU A 58 -89.87 23.83 14.10
N ALA A 59 -89.62 23.43 15.34
CA ALA A 59 -89.07 22.12 15.67
C ALA A 59 -90.03 20.98 15.27
N GLU A 60 -91.35 21.18 15.43
CA GLU A 60 -92.39 20.23 15.01
C GLU A 60 -92.52 20.17 13.48
N ALA A 61 -92.53 21.33 12.80
CA ALA A 61 -92.61 21.42 11.34
C ALA A 61 -91.40 20.78 10.63
N HIS A 62 -90.22 20.87 11.25
CA HIS A 62 -88.96 20.33 10.71
C HIS A 62 -88.43 19.12 11.48
N ALA A 63 -89.24 18.53 12.36
CA ALA A 63 -88.91 17.33 13.13
C ALA A 63 -88.27 16.20 12.29
N PRO A 64 -88.79 15.85 11.09
CA PRO A 64 -88.18 14.79 10.29
C PRO A 64 -86.78 15.15 9.75
N ALA A 65 -86.54 16.42 9.40
CA ALA A 65 -85.24 16.87 8.90
C ALA A 65 -84.20 16.94 10.03
N LEU A 66 -84.61 17.41 11.22
CA LEU A 66 -83.79 17.37 12.43
C LEU A 66 -83.44 15.93 12.81
N ALA A 67 -84.42 15.03 12.84
CA ALA A 67 -84.20 13.61 13.13
C ALA A 67 -83.24 12.96 12.11
N ALA A 68 -83.40 13.25 10.82
CA ALA A 68 -82.49 12.77 9.77
C ALA A 68 -81.06 13.32 9.94
N ASN A 69 -80.91 14.58 10.33
CA ASN A 69 -79.59 15.17 10.63
C ASN A 69 -78.93 14.51 11.84
N PHE A 70 -79.67 14.32 12.95
CA PHE A 70 -79.16 13.60 14.11
C PHE A 70 -78.82 12.15 13.80
N ALA A 71 -79.63 11.46 12.98
CA ALA A 71 -79.33 10.11 12.52
C ALA A 71 -78.06 10.05 11.67
N ARG A 72 -77.86 10.99 10.74
CA ARG A 72 -76.63 11.09 9.94
C ARG A 72 -75.41 11.39 10.79
N ALA A 73 -75.50 12.37 11.70
CA ALA A 73 -74.41 12.72 12.61
C ALA A 73 -74.05 11.55 13.54
N SER A 74 -75.06 10.85 14.08
CA SER A 74 -74.86 9.66 14.89
C SER A 74 -74.21 8.52 14.09
N GLY A 75 -74.69 8.25 12.87
CA GLY A 75 -74.12 7.23 12.00
C GLY A 75 -72.68 7.52 11.57
N ALA A 76 -72.36 8.77 11.23
CA ALA A 76 -71.00 9.19 10.94
C ALA A 76 -70.09 9.02 12.17
N ARG A 77 -70.58 9.40 13.35
CA ARG A 77 -69.85 9.24 14.61
C ARG A 77 -69.60 7.77 14.94
N GLN A 78 -70.59 6.90 14.72
CA GLN A 78 -70.45 5.44 14.89
C GLN A 78 -69.47 4.82 13.89
N LEU A 79 -69.41 5.29 12.64
CA LEU A 79 -68.41 4.83 11.68
C LEU A 79 -66.99 5.25 12.09
N ILE A 80 -66.84 6.47 12.59
CA ILE A 80 -65.55 6.98 13.08
C ILE A 80 -65.08 6.15 14.29
N THR A 81 -65.90 6.05 15.33
CA THR A 81 -65.50 5.37 16.58
C THR A 81 -65.51 3.85 16.45
N GLY A 82 -66.45 3.28 15.70
CA GLY A 82 -66.63 1.84 15.58
C GLY A 82 -65.70 1.18 14.57
N ALA A 83 -65.27 1.89 13.53
CA ALA A 83 -64.49 1.29 12.44
C ALA A 83 -63.17 1.99 12.16
N LEU A 84 -63.13 3.33 12.11
CA LEU A 84 -61.91 4.05 11.72
C LEU A 84 -60.89 4.12 12.86
N GLU A 85 -61.28 4.59 14.03
CA GLU A 85 -60.40 4.66 15.22
C GLU A 85 -59.72 3.31 15.57
N PRO A 86 -60.43 2.16 15.62
CA PRO A 86 -59.76 0.90 15.92
C PRO A 86 -58.80 0.47 14.81
N ARG A 87 -59.09 0.76 13.53
CA ARG A 87 -58.21 0.41 12.40
C ARG A 87 -56.97 1.30 12.36
N THR A 88 -57.10 2.60 12.63
CA THR A 88 -55.95 3.50 12.72
C THR A 88 -55.09 3.16 13.94
N ALA A 89 -55.70 2.91 15.11
CA ALA A 89 -54.99 2.47 16.30
C ALA A 89 -54.25 1.13 16.07
N HIS A 90 -54.88 0.19 15.36
CA HIS A 90 -54.21 -1.06 14.99
C HIS A 90 -53.02 -0.82 14.07
N ALA A 91 -53.18 -0.04 12.99
CA ALA A 91 -52.09 0.27 12.08
C ALA A 91 -50.93 0.96 12.80
N GLN A 92 -51.23 1.91 13.69
CA GLN A 92 -50.23 2.65 14.45
C GLN A 92 -49.43 1.74 15.39
N ARG A 93 -50.10 0.77 16.03
CA ARG A 93 -49.41 -0.28 16.81
C ARG A 93 -48.53 -1.17 15.93
N GLN A 94 -48.97 -1.54 14.72
CA GLN A 94 -48.15 -2.34 13.80
C GLN A 94 -46.89 -1.56 13.38
N TYR A 95 -47.01 -0.27 13.08
CA TYR A 95 -45.87 0.57 12.73
C TYR A 95 -44.90 0.75 13.90
N GLN A 96 -45.41 1.04 15.09
CA GLN A 96 -44.58 1.10 16.31
C GLN A 96 -43.84 -0.21 16.54
N ARG A 97 -44.51 -1.34 16.34
CA ARG A 97 -43.88 -2.65 16.48
C ARG A 97 -42.78 -2.88 15.46
N ILE A 98 -42.95 -2.47 14.20
CA ILE A 98 -41.89 -2.56 13.18
C ILE A 98 -40.71 -1.64 13.52
N GLU A 99 -40.99 -0.44 13.99
CA GLU A 99 -39.97 0.51 14.41
C GLU A 99 -39.12 -0.06 15.55
N GLU A 100 -39.76 -0.63 16.57
CA GLU A 100 -39.11 -1.22 17.73
C GLU A 100 -38.43 -2.56 17.45
N GLU A 101 -39.08 -3.48 16.72
CA GLU A 101 -38.59 -4.85 16.51
C GLU A 101 -37.64 -4.98 15.31
N VAL A 102 -37.67 -4.04 14.36
CA VAL A 102 -36.90 -4.15 13.11
C VAL A 102 -35.96 -2.96 12.91
N VAL A 103 -36.48 -1.73 12.95
CA VAL A 103 -35.68 -0.53 12.61
C VAL A 103 -34.63 -0.26 13.68
N ALA A 104 -35.01 -0.16 14.95
CA ALA A 104 -34.06 0.13 16.02
C ALA A 104 -32.95 -0.94 16.16
N PRO A 105 -33.24 -2.26 16.10
CA PRO A 105 -32.19 -3.29 16.11
C PRO A 105 -31.27 -3.20 14.88
N TYR A 106 -31.81 -2.88 13.71
CA TYR A 106 -31.00 -2.68 12.51
C TYR A 106 -30.05 -1.49 12.66
N GLU A 107 -30.55 -0.33 13.10
CA GLU A 107 -29.72 0.87 13.34
C GLU A 107 -28.61 0.57 14.36
N ASN A 108 -28.95 -0.10 15.47
CA ASN A 108 -27.98 -0.54 16.46
C ASN A 108 -26.93 -1.49 15.85
N ALA A 109 -27.34 -2.45 15.02
CA ALA A 109 -26.43 -3.37 14.35
C ALA A 109 -25.49 -2.64 13.38
N THR A 110 -25.98 -1.65 12.63
CA THR A 110 -25.13 -0.84 11.73
C THR A 110 -24.13 0.01 12.50
N ALA A 111 -24.53 0.59 13.62
CA ALA A 111 -23.63 1.33 14.51
C ALA A 111 -22.53 0.43 15.10
N LEU A 112 -22.90 -0.78 15.54
CA LEU A 112 -21.95 -1.80 16.00
C LEU A 112 -21.01 -2.25 14.89
N HIS A 113 -21.51 -2.49 13.68
CA HIS A 113 -20.69 -2.86 12.53
C HIS A 113 -19.68 -1.76 12.19
N ALA A 114 -20.09 -0.49 12.19
CA ALA A 114 -19.18 0.64 11.99
C ALA A 114 -18.11 0.72 13.09
N ALA A 115 -18.48 0.46 14.36
CA ALA A 115 -17.53 0.40 15.45
C ALA A 115 -16.52 -0.74 15.28
N LEU A 116 -16.98 -1.95 14.91
CA LEU A 116 -16.13 -3.09 14.61
C LEU A 116 -15.19 -2.83 13.44
N GLY A 117 -15.68 -2.17 12.37
CA GLY A 117 -14.84 -1.76 11.23
C GLY A 117 -13.70 -0.83 11.65
N ARG A 118 -13.99 0.15 12.53
CA ARG A 118 -12.97 1.04 13.08
C ARG A 118 -11.96 0.30 13.97
N ILE A 119 -12.43 -0.60 14.82
CA ILE A 119 -11.56 -1.42 15.69
C ILE A 119 -10.65 -2.30 14.83
N HIS A 120 -11.19 -2.96 13.82
CA HIS A 120 -10.42 -3.78 12.90
C HIS A 120 -9.36 -2.96 12.16
N ALA A 121 -9.74 -1.81 11.58
CA ALA A 121 -8.80 -0.91 10.92
C ALA A 121 -7.67 -0.46 11.85
N THR A 122 -8.01 -0.08 13.09
CA THR A 122 -7.03 0.35 14.11
C THR A 122 -6.09 -0.80 14.49
N SER A 123 -6.64 -1.99 14.72
CA SER A 123 -5.87 -3.19 15.07
C SER A 123 -4.91 -3.59 13.96
N THR A 124 -5.35 -3.55 12.70
CA THR A 124 -4.51 -3.84 11.53
C THR A 124 -3.34 -2.88 11.44
N VAL A 125 -3.57 -1.56 11.56
CA VAL A 125 -2.49 -0.55 11.54
C VAL A 125 -1.54 -0.73 12.72
N LEU A 126 -2.06 -1.00 13.92
CA LEU A 126 -1.24 -1.22 15.11
C LEU A 126 -0.36 -2.47 14.98
N ARG A 127 -0.92 -3.55 14.43
CA ARG A 127 -0.17 -4.79 14.17
C ARG A 127 0.93 -4.58 13.13
N GLN A 128 0.63 -3.87 12.04
CA GLN A 128 1.62 -3.49 11.03
C GLN A 128 2.74 -2.62 11.61
N ALA A 129 2.39 -1.64 12.46
CA ALA A 129 3.35 -0.82 13.17
C ALA A 129 4.20 -1.63 14.15
N GLY A 130 3.61 -2.61 14.84
CA GLY A 130 4.33 -3.55 15.69
C GLY A 130 5.35 -4.37 14.92
N PHE A 131 4.95 -4.97 13.78
CA PHE A 131 5.89 -5.68 12.91
C PHE A 131 7.01 -4.78 12.39
N PHE A 132 6.67 -3.57 11.96
CA PHE A 132 7.66 -2.59 11.53
C PHE A 132 8.70 -2.31 12.62
N LEU A 133 8.27 -2.08 13.87
CA LEU A 133 9.20 -1.86 14.98
C LEU A 133 10.08 -3.07 15.27
N VAL A 134 9.52 -4.28 15.22
CA VAL A 134 10.30 -5.52 15.37
C VAL A 134 11.35 -5.66 14.28
N PHE A 135 10.99 -5.40 13.01
CA PHE A 135 11.96 -5.43 11.91
C PHE A 135 13.05 -4.36 12.03
N VAL A 136 12.71 -3.15 12.52
CA VAL A 136 13.70 -2.11 12.80
C VAL A 136 14.64 -2.54 13.93
N GLN A 137 14.14 -3.18 14.98
CA GLN A 137 14.97 -3.73 16.06
C GLN A 137 15.89 -4.85 15.58
N GLN A 138 15.36 -5.77 14.77
CA GLN A 138 16.16 -6.83 14.15
C GLN A 138 17.25 -6.25 13.25
N LEU A 139 16.94 -5.23 12.45
CA LEU A 139 17.93 -4.54 11.62
C LEU A 139 19.06 -3.95 12.47
N HIS A 140 18.71 -3.31 13.58
CA HIS A 140 19.70 -2.77 14.52
C HIS A 140 20.57 -3.86 15.16
N ALA A 141 19.98 -4.99 15.56
CA ALA A 141 20.74 -6.11 16.09
C ALA A 141 21.72 -6.70 15.05
N CYS A 142 21.32 -6.76 13.77
CA CYS A 142 22.21 -7.17 12.68
C CYS A 142 23.37 -6.17 12.50
N GLU A 143 23.07 -4.87 12.52
CA GLU A 143 24.08 -3.80 12.43
C GLU A 143 25.10 -3.88 13.57
N ASP A 144 24.64 -4.15 14.80
CA ASP A 144 25.49 -4.30 15.97
C ASP A 144 26.39 -5.53 15.85
N ALA A 145 25.85 -6.68 15.43
CA ALA A 145 26.59 -7.92 15.21
C ALA A 145 27.69 -7.78 14.15
N LEU A 146 27.45 -6.97 13.11
CA LEU A 146 28.43 -6.67 12.06
C LEU A 146 29.50 -5.65 12.48
N SER A 147 29.23 -4.84 13.50
CA SER A 147 30.16 -3.83 14.03
C SER A 147 31.10 -4.36 15.12
N GLY A 148 30.85 -5.58 15.61
CA GLY A 148 31.61 -6.22 16.68
C GLY A 148 33.06 -6.57 16.32
N ALA A 149 33.83 -6.98 17.33
CA ALA A 149 35.24 -7.36 17.17
C ALA A 149 35.43 -8.60 16.27
N GLU A 150 34.47 -9.52 16.30
CA GLU A 150 34.36 -10.67 15.39
C GLU A 150 33.04 -10.54 14.62
N PRO A 151 33.06 -9.92 13.42
CA PRO A 151 31.83 -9.67 12.67
C PRO A 151 31.28 -11.00 12.12
N ASP A 152 30.03 -11.31 12.47
CA ASP A 152 29.33 -12.42 11.84
C ASP A 152 28.92 -12.04 10.41
N VAL A 153 29.66 -12.60 9.45
CA VAL A 153 29.49 -12.34 8.03
C VAL A 153 28.11 -12.75 7.51
N ARG A 154 27.43 -13.68 8.18
CA ARG A 154 26.10 -14.18 7.80
C ARG A 154 25.04 -13.08 7.95
N GLU A 155 25.22 -12.20 8.92
CA GLU A 155 24.33 -11.07 9.19
C GLU A 155 24.32 -10.05 8.02
N LEU A 156 25.31 -10.06 7.11
CA LEU A 156 25.28 -9.22 5.90
C LEU A 156 24.09 -9.56 5.00
N VAL A 157 23.84 -10.85 4.78
CA VAL A 157 22.73 -11.32 3.94
C VAL A 157 21.40 -10.99 4.61
N ARG A 158 21.32 -11.20 5.92
CA ARG A 158 20.14 -10.89 6.72
C ARG A 158 19.82 -9.40 6.73
N GLN A 159 20.83 -8.54 6.92
CA GLN A 159 20.67 -7.08 6.85
C GLN A 159 20.11 -6.65 5.50
N ALA A 160 20.64 -7.18 4.38
CA ALA A 160 20.14 -6.87 3.03
C ALA A 160 18.66 -7.25 2.87
N ARG A 161 18.26 -8.45 3.32
CA ARG A 161 16.87 -8.92 3.27
C ARG A 161 15.95 -8.08 4.14
N LEU A 162 16.35 -7.75 5.37
CA LEU A 162 15.57 -6.91 6.29
C LEU A 162 15.35 -5.50 5.72
N GLN A 163 16.38 -4.88 5.14
CA GLN A 163 16.25 -3.58 4.48
C GLN A 163 15.26 -3.64 3.30
N ASN A 164 15.30 -4.71 2.51
CA ASN A 164 14.34 -4.93 1.42
C ASN A 164 12.91 -5.19 1.92
N GLN A 165 12.74 -5.96 3.00
CA GLN A 165 11.43 -6.21 3.61
C GLN A 165 10.83 -4.91 4.17
N LEU A 166 11.62 -4.11 4.89
CA LEU A 166 11.22 -2.81 5.40
C LEU A 166 10.84 -1.85 4.27
N ALA A 167 11.63 -1.78 3.19
CA ALA A 167 11.30 -0.97 2.01
C ALA A 167 9.96 -1.40 1.38
N LYS A 168 9.75 -2.70 1.18
CA LYS A 168 8.48 -3.24 0.64
C LYS A 168 7.29 -2.96 1.56
N MET A 169 7.47 -3.03 2.87
CA MET A 169 6.42 -2.69 3.84
C MET A 169 6.02 -1.21 3.75
N LEU A 170 7.00 -0.31 3.60
CA LEU A 170 6.76 1.13 3.45
C LEU A 170 6.05 1.47 2.14
N GLU A 171 6.31 0.72 1.06
CA GLU A 171 5.66 0.92 -0.24
C GLU A 171 4.24 0.36 -0.30
N ARG A 172 3.99 -0.81 0.31
CA ARG A 172 2.72 -1.53 0.20
C ARG A 172 1.62 -0.95 1.09
N ASP A 173 1.98 -0.55 2.31
CA ASP A 173 1.00 -0.26 3.36
C ASP A 173 0.81 1.27 3.53
N ALA A 174 0.00 1.87 2.65
CA ALA A 174 -0.32 3.31 2.70
C ALA A 174 -0.80 3.83 4.09
N PRO A 175 -1.62 3.08 4.88
CA PRO A 175 -2.02 3.51 6.22
C PRO A 175 -0.84 3.57 7.20
N LEU A 176 0.14 2.67 7.05
CA LEU A 176 1.35 2.62 7.86
C LEU A 176 2.26 3.82 7.57
N ALA A 177 2.40 4.18 6.30
CA ALA A 177 3.15 5.37 5.87
C ALA A 177 2.54 6.69 6.38
N GLY A 178 1.26 6.70 6.75
CA GLY A 178 0.60 7.83 7.40
C GLY A 178 1.09 8.10 8.83
N LEU A 179 1.69 7.12 9.50
CA LEU A 179 2.24 7.28 10.84
C LEU A 179 3.54 8.11 10.78
N ARG A 180 3.60 9.17 11.59
CA ARG A 180 4.73 10.11 11.61
C ARG A 180 6.08 9.40 11.81
N MET A 181 6.17 8.46 12.77
CA MET A 181 7.42 7.73 13.05
C MET A 181 7.90 6.91 11.85
N VAL A 182 6.98 6.25 11.16
CA VAL A 182 7.28 5.43 9.97
C VAL A 182 7.74 6.34 8.82
N ARG A 183 7.01 7.44 8.59
CA ARG A 183 7.33 8.43 7.57
C ARG A 183 8.71 9.07 7.78
N GLU A 184 9.07 9.38 9.02
CA GLU A 184 10.38 9.93 9.36
C GLU A 184 11.51 8.90 9.23
N TYR A 185 11.20 7.60 9.39
CA TYR A 185 12.19 6.54 9.23
C TYR A 185 12.53 6.23 7.77
N GLY A 186 11.61 6.46 6.82
CA GLY A 186 11.84 6.19 5.39
C GLY A 186 13.14 6.80 4.82
N PRO A 187 13.37 8.13 4.96
CA PRO A 187 14.61 8.77 4.53
C PRO A 187 15.85 8.23 5.26
N LEU A 188 15.73 7.88 6.54
CA LEU A 188 16.82 7.30 7.32
C LEU A 188 17.21 5.91 6.80
N LEU A 189 16.21 5.07 6.49
CA LEU A 189 16.41 3.75 5.89
C LEU A 189 17.11 3.87 4.53
N ALA A 190 16.69 4.84 3.69
CA ALA A 190 17.32 5.08 2.39
C ALA A 190 18.80 5.45 2.54
N ALA A 191 19.13 6.39 3.43
CA ALA A 191 20.52 6.78 3.69
C ALA A 191 21.37 5.63 4.26
N ARG A 192 20.80 4.81 5.16
CA ARG A 192 21.47 3.62 5.69
C ARG A 192 21.74 2.58 4.60
N ARG A 193 20.77 2.33 3.73
CA ARG A 193 20.90 1.40 2.60
C ARG A 193 21.97 1.86 1.62
N GLU A 194 22.02 3.15 1.30
CA GLU A 194 23.08 3.71 0.44
C GLU A 194 24.47 3.49 1.04
N LYS A 195 24.63 3.78 2.35
CA LYS A 195 25.90 3.53 3.06
C LYS A 195 26.27 2.05 3.07
N PHE A 196 25.31 1.17 3.33
CA PHE A 196 25.51 -0.28 3.36
C PHE A 196 25.94 -0.83 1.98
N VAL A 197 25.25 -0.41 0.91
CA VAL A 197 25.62 -0.76 -0.48
C VAL A 197 27.04 -0.29 -0.80
N ALA A 198 27.41 0.94 -0.42
CA ALA A 198 28.77 1.45 -0.65
C ALA A 198 29.84 0.66 0.13
N GLN A 199 29.55 0.22 1.35
CA GLN A 199 30.45 -0.62 2.14
C GLN A 199 30.61 -2.02 1.53
N LEU A 200 29.51 -2.65 1.11
CA LEU A 200 29.55 -3.94 0.42
C LEU A 200 30.32 -3.85 -0.90
N ALA A 201 30.08 -2.79 -1.68
CA ALA A 201 30.77 -2.57 -2.95
C ALA A 201 32.29 -2.46 -2.76
N THR A 202 32.75 -1.70 -1.75
CA THR A 202 34.19 -1.57 -1.46
C THR A 202 34.79 -2.87 -0.94
N GLN A 203 34.07 -3.60 -0.08
CA GLN A 203 34.49 -4.92 0.42
C GLN A 203 34.65 -5.93 -0.72
N VAL A 204 33.62 -6.14 -1.53
CA VAL A 204 33.63 -7.09 -2.65
C VAL A 204 34.72 -6.72 -3.65
N GLN A 205 34.85 -5.43 -3.99
CA GLN A 205 35.91 -4.96 -4.88
C GLN A 205 37.32 -5.23 -4.32
N GLY A 206 37.51 -5.07 -3.00
CA GLY A 206 38.76 -5.38 -2.32
C GLY A 206 39.09 -6.87 -2.38
N GLU A 207 38.13 -7.72 -2.03
CA GLU A 207 38.33 -9.17 -2.00
C GLU A 207 38.56 -9.76 -3.41
N MET A 208 37.86 -9.26 -4.42
CA MET A 208 38.13 -9.62 -5.83
C MET A 208 39.49 -9.16 -6.34
N ALA A 209 40.08 -8.11 -5.75
CA ALA A 209 41.38 -7.60 -6.17
C ALA A 209 42.55 -8.44 -5.66
N HIS A 210 42.36 -9.22 -4.60
CA HIS A 210 43.40 -10.00 -3.94
C HIS A 210 43.25 -11.50 -4.24
N HIS A 211 44.25 -12.09 -4.88
CA HIS A 211 44.26 -13.52 -5.24
C HIS A 211 44.08 -14.48 -4.05
N THR A 212 44.44 -14.07 -2.83
CA THR A 212 44.25 -14.87 -1.60
C THR A 212 42.82 -14.82 -1.07
N ALA A 213 42.02 -13.82 -1.44
CA ALA A 213 40.64 -13.65 -1.01
C ALA A 213 39.63 -14.01 -2.10
N PHE A 214 40.04 -13.98 -3.37
CA PHE A 214 39.21 -14.34 -4.51
C PHE A 214 39.17 -15.87 -4.72
N HIS A 215 38.37 -16.57 -3.93
CA HIS A 215 38.09 -18.00 -4.08
C HIS A 215 36.70 -18.38 -3.53
N ALA A 216 36.14 -19.49 -3.99
CA ALA A 216 34.77 -19.94 -3.66
C ALA A 216 34.56 -20.46 -2.22
N ARG A 217 35.57 -20.34 -1.36
CA ARG A 217 35.50 -20.73 0.07
C ARG A 217 35.60 -19.53 1.03
N ASN A 218 35.63 -18.32 0.47
CA ASN A 218 35.70 -17.12 1.28
C ASN A 218 34.27 -16.68 1.61
N ASP A 219 33.79 -17.05 2.79
CA ASP A 219 32.45 -16.71 3.28
C ASP A 219 32.16 -15.21 3.21
N ARG A 220 33.19 -14.38 3.46
CA ARG A 220 33.10 -12.92 3.39
C ARG A 220 32.81 -12.40 1.98
N LEU A 221 33.39 -13.05 0.97
CA LEU A 221 33.15 -12.74 -0.43
C LEU A 221 31.77 -13.24 -0.85
N LEU A 222 31.41 -14.47 -0.48
CA LEU A 222 30.13 -15.09 -0.83
C LEU A 222 28.96 -14.30 -0.25
N ALA A 223 29.01 -14.00 1.05
CA ALA A 223 28.00 -13.20 1.74
C ALA A 223 27.94 -11.77 1.18
N GLY A 224 29.09 -11.14 0.95
CA GLY A 224 29.17 -9.78 0.41
C GLY A 224 28.57 -9.66 -0.99
N VAL A 225 28.86 -10.61 -1.88
CA VAL A 225 28.31 -10.66 -3.24
C VAL A 225 26.80 -10.84 -3.23
N TYR A 226 26.29 -11.79 -2.43
CA TYR A 226 24.86 -12.04 -2.36
C TYR A 226 24.11 -10.89 -1.69
N ALA A 227 24.63 -10.37 -0.58
CA ALA A 227 24.05 -9.20 0.11
C ALA A 227 24.00 -7.97 -0.82
N LEU A 228 25.05 -7.75 -1.63
CA LEU A 228 25.07 -6.66 -2.61
C LEU A 228 24.06 -6.90 -3.73
N PHE A 229 23.93 -8.13 -4.22
CA PHE A 229 22.92 -8.50 -5.22
C PHE A 229 21.49 -8.27 -4.73
N GLU A 230 21.19 -8.66 -3.48
CA GLU A 230 19.89 -8.41 -2.86
C GLU A 230 19.64 -6.91 -2.63
N ALA A 231 20.63 -6.19 -2.11
CA ALA A 231 20.49 -4.77 -1.80
C ALA A 231 20.39 -3.88 -3.05
N ASP A 232 21.23 -4.12 -4.07
CA ASP A 232 21.25 -3.41 -5.34
C ASP A 232 21.88 -4.26 -6.47
N ARG A 233 21.01 -4.80 -7.35
CA ARG A 233 21.41 -5.61 -8.49
C ARG A 233 22.30 -4.86 -9.49
N HIS A 234 22.10 -3.55 -9.66
CA HIS A 234 22.87 -2.75 -10.61
C HIS A 234 24.27 -2.48 -10.07
N GLU A 235 24.39 -2.07 -8.80
CA GLU A 235 25.71 -1.85 -8.19
C GLU A 235 26.50 -3.16 -8.09
N CYS A 236 25.83 -4.29 -7.79
CA CYS A 236 26.46 -5.61 -7.84
C CYS A 236 27.10 -5.90 -9.21
N ALA A 237 26.32 -5.75 -10.29
CA ALA A 237 26.84 -5.93 -11.64
C ALA A 237 28.02 -4.99 -11.95
N ALA A 238 27.94 -3.73 -11.54
CA ALA A 238 29.00 -2.75 -11.76
C ALA A 238 30.30 -3.07 -10.99
N VAL A 239 30.21 -3.59 -9.76
CA VAL A 239 31.38 -4.04 -8.99
C VAL A 239 32.03 -5.26 -9.64
N LEU A 240 31.23 -6.26 -10.03
CA LEU A 240 31.72 -7.47 -10.70
C LEU A 240 32.38 -7.13 -12.06
N GLU A 241 31.79 -6.21 -12.82
CA GLU A 241 32.35 -5.74 -14.09
C GLU A 241 33.67 -4.96 -13.90
N ARG A 242 33.80 -4.16 -12.83
CA ARG A 242 35.07 -3.51 -12.46
C ARG A 242 36.15 -4.56 -12.17
N GLY A 243 35.82 -5.61 -11.44
CA GLY A 243 36.71 -6.75 -11.16
C GLY A 243 37.18 -7.44 -12.45
N LEU A 244 36.22 -7.78 -13.33
CA LEU A 244 36.48 -8.35 -14.65
C LEU A 244 37.42 -7.46 -15.48
N SER A 245 37.11 -6.17 -15.56
CA SER A 245 37.87 -5.19 -16.33
C SER A 245 39.30 -5.01 -15.82
N LYS A 246 39.51 -5.12 -14.51
CA LYS A 246 40.83 -5.10 -13.87
C LYS A 246 41.64 -6.35 -14.23
N SER A 247 41.03 -7.54 -14.17
CA SER A 247 41.69 -8.78 -14.61
C SER A 247 42.10 -8.72 -16.09
N VAL A 248 41.19 -8.30 -16.97
CA VAL A 248 41.47 -8.07 -18.40
C VAL A 248 42.60 -7.05 -18.60
N GLN A 249 42.65 -5.98 -17.78
CA GLN A 249 43.73 -4.99 -17.85
C GLN A 249 45.09 -5.60 -17.50
N VAL A 250 45.17 -6.47 -16.49
CA VAL A 250 46.42 -7.14 -16.10
C VAL A 250 46.88 -8.10 -17.20
N ALA A 251 45.98 -8.93 -17.74
CA ALA A 251 46.29 -9.87 -18.81
C ALA A 251 46.73 -9.14 -20.10
N SER A 252 45.99 -8.12 -20.53
CA SER A 252 46.34 -7.31 -21.72
C SER A 252 47.64 -6.51 -21.54
N ALA A 253 47.97 -6.04 -20.33
CA ALA A 253 49.25 -5.39 -20.06
C ALA A 253 50.43 -6.38 -20.19
N SER A 254 50.25 -7.63 -19.76
CA SER A 254 51.24 -8.70 -19.95
C SER A 254 51.51 -8.95 -21.45
N LEU A 255 50.44 -9.09 -22.24
CA LEU A 255 50.52 -9.23 -23.70
C LEU A 255 51.14 -8.00 -24.39
N THR A 256 50.87 -6.81 -23.89
CA THR A 256 51.43 -5.58 -24.47
C THR A 256 52.93 -5.48 -24.21
N ARG A 257 53.41 -5.92 -23.05
CA ARG A 257 54.85 -5.96 -22.76
C ARG A 257 55.60 -6.97 -23.63
N SER A 258 54.98 -8.11 -23.96
CA SER A 258 55.60 -9.10 -24.84
C SER A 258 55.75 -8.62 -26.29
N LEU A 259 55.05 -7.55 -26.71
CA LEU A 259 55.31 -6.90 -28.01
C LEU A 259 56.72 -6.31 -28.13
N GLN A 260 57.33 -5.90 -27.00
CA GLN A 260 58.71 -5.39 -26.99
C GLN A 260 59.75 -6.50 -27.09
N SER A 261 59.36 -7.75 -26.77
CA SER A 261 60.21 -8.93 -26.81
C SER A 261 59.42 -10.13 -27.35
N PRO A 262 59.31 -10.29 -28.68
CA PRO A 262 58.46 -11.32 -29.29
C PRO A 262 58.79 -12.76 -28.86
N ARG A 263 60.01 -13.00 -28.35
CA ARG A 263 60.43 -14.31 -27.82
C ARG A 263 59.61 -14.74 -26.59
N THR A 264 59.08 -13.79 -25.81
CA THR A 264 58.23 -14.05 -24.64
C THR A 264 56.73 -13.99 -24.97
N PHE A 265 56.36 -13.78 -26.23
CA PHE A 265 54.96 -13.70 -26.63
C PHE A 265 54.21 -15.01 -26.37
N ARG A 266 54.83 -16.15 -26.67
CA ARG A 266 54.23 -17.48 -26.44
C ARG A 266 53.91 -17.72 -24.97
N THR A 267 54.83 -17.39 -24.06
CA THR A 267 54.60 -17.52 -22.63
C THR A 267 53.55 -16.52 -22.15
N ALA A 268 53.61 -15.27 -22.61
CA ALA A 268 52.63 -14.24 -22.24
C ALA A 268 51.19 -14.58 -22.68
N VAL A 269 51.00 -15.20 -23.86
CA VAL A 269 49.68 -15.66 -24.32
C VAL A 269 49.20 -16.87 -23.54
N ALA A 270 50.08 -17.83 -23.25
CA ALA A 270 49.72 -18.97 -22.41
C ALA A 270 49.32 -18.52 -20.99
N ASP A 271 50.10 -17.60 -20.39
CA ASP A 271 49.82 -17.04 -19.07
C ASP A 271 48.52 -16.22 -19.07
N ALA A 272 48.26 -15.43 -20.12
CA ALA A 272 47.02 -14.68 -20.26
C ALA A 272 45.79 -15.59 -20.43
N SER A 273 45.93 -16.68 -21.19
CA SER A 273 44.87 -17.69 -21.32
C SER A 273 44.59 -18.38 -19.99
N ALA A 274 45.63 -18.85 -19.30
CA ALA A 274 45.50 -19.49 -18.00
C ALA A 274 44.90 -18.55 -16.95
N ALA A 275 45.30 -17.27 -16.95
CA ALA A 275 44.74 -16.26 -16.08
C ALA A 275 43.26 -15.96 -16.39
N ALA A 276 42.88 -15.93 -17.67
CA ALA A 276 41.49 -15.77 -18.09
C ALA A 276 40.63 -16.95 -17.61
N ASP A 277 41.06 -18.18 -17.89
CA ASP A 277 40.33 -19.40 -17.53
C ASP A 277 40.18 -19.51 -16.01
N THR A 278 41.27 -19.28 -15.27
CA THR A 278 41.26 -19.30 -13.79
C THR A 278 40.36 -18.22 -13.21
N PHE A 279 40.41 -17.00 -13.76
CA PHE A 279 39.56 -15.91 -13.28
C PHE A 279 38.08 -16.20 -13.53
N VAL A 280 37.71 -16.63 -14.75
CA VAL A 280 36.30 -16.88 -15.09
C VAL A 280 35.76 -18.11 -14.36
N SER A 281 36.56 -19.18 -14.22
CA SER A 281 36.15 -20.35 -13.44
C SER A 281 35.91 -19.98 -11.97
N THR A 282 36.83 -19.23 -11.36
CA THR A 282 36.72 -18.81 -9.96
C THR A 282 35.54 -17.86 -9.78
N LEU A 283 35.33 -16.90 -10.69
CA LEU A 283 34.17 -16.01 -10.65
C LEU A 283 32.86 -16.80 -10.73
N ARG A 284 32.77 -17.77 -11.64
CA ARG A 284 31.59 -18.63 -11.79
C ARG A 284 31.31 -19.43 -10.51
N GLU A 285 32.34 -20.00 -9.90
CA GLU A 285 32.21 -20.73 -8.64
C GLU A 285 31.78 -19.82 -7.49
N VAL A 286 32.37 -18.62 -7.37
CA VAL A 286 31.99 -17.62 -6.35
C VAL A 286 30.54 -17.18 -6.51
N LEU A 287 30.10 -16.83 -7.73
CA LEU A 287 28.73 -16.33 -7.96
C LEU A 287 27.66 -17.41 -7.73
N ARG A 288 27.97 -18.68 -8.05
CA ARG A 288 27.09 -19.82 -7.71
C ARG A 288 27.11 -20.12 -6.23
N GLY A 289 28.30 -20.13 -5.62
CA GLY A 289 28.50 -20.36 -4.19
C GLY A 289 27.81 -19.30 -3.32
N ALA A 290 27.73 -18.06 -3.79
CA ALA A 290 27.06 -16.97 -3.08
C ALA A 290 25.56 -17.24 -2.88
N CYS A 291 24.90 -17.89 -3.85
CA CYS A 291 23.51 -18.29 -3.73
C CYS A 291 23.34 -19.41 -2.69
N VAL A 292 24.21 -20.43 -2.74
CA VAL A 292 24.19 -21.57 -1.81
C VAL A 292 24.44 -21.10 -0.37
N TYR A 293 25.44 -20.23 -0.18
CA TYR A 293 25.77 -19.66 1.12
C TYR A 293 24.55 -18.94 1.74
N ALA A 294 23.80 -18.20 0.94
CA ALA A 294 22.63 -17.47 1.40
C ALA A 294 21.46 -18.38 1.81
N ASP A 295 21.30 -19.54 1.16
CA ASP A 295 20.30 -20.54 1.51
C ASP A 295 20.67 -21.28 2.80
N ASP A 296 21.96 -21.61 2.96
CA ASP A 296 22.47 -22.27 4.16
C ASP A 296 22.39 -21.34 5.38
N ALA A 297 22.67 -20.05 5.20
CA ALA A 297 22.46 -19.04 6.23
C ALA A 297 20.97 -18.91 6.66
N GLU A 298 20.01 -19.06 5.74
CA GLU A 298 18.58 -19.07 6.10
C GLU A 298 18.17 -20.28 6.92
N LYS A 299 18.71 -21.46 6.60
CA LYS A 299 18.37 -22.70 7.29
C LYS A 299 18.91 -22.68 8.71
N GLU A 300 20.17 -22.28 8.88
CA GLU A 300 20.78 -22.15 10.21
C GLU A 300 20.06 -21.09 11.07
N GLU A 301 19.59 -19.98 10.49
CA GLU A 301 18.77 -19.00 11.23
C GLU A 301 17.45 -19.62 11.71
N LYS A 302 16.76 -20.40 10.85
CA LYS A 302 15.51 -21.06 11.22
C LYS A 302 15.72 -22.10 12.31
N ASP A 303 16.82 -22.85 12.24
CA ASP A 303 17.18 -23.85 13.24
C ASP A 303 17.57 -23.21 14.58
N ASP A 304 18.26 -22.07 14.57
CA ASP A 304 18.58 -21.25 15.75
C ASP A 304 17.33 -20.64 16.41
N VAL A 305 16.33 -20.27 15.59
CA VAL A 305 15.04 -19.78 16.09
C VAL A 305 14.21 -20.92 16.68
N LEU A 306 14.20 -22.11 16.05
CA LEU A 306 13.50 -23.29 16.56
C LEU A 306 14.09 -23.76 17.91
N THR A 307 15.41 -23.84 18.01
CA THR A 307 16.10 -24.23 19.25
C THR A 307 15.88 -23.22 20.38
N ARG A 308 15.78 -21.92 20.08
CA ARG A 308 15.41 -20.89 21.08
C ARG A 308 13.93 -20.89 21.45
N ALA A 309 13.04 -21.32 20.55
CA ALA A 309 11.60 -21.44 20.82
C ALA A 309 11.28 -22.66 21.72
N ASP A 310 12.05 -23.75 21.59
CA ASP A 310 11.92 -24.94 22.45
C ASP A 310 12.30 -24.66 23.92
N GLU A 311 13.13 -23.64 24.18
CA GLU A 311 13.48 -23.18 25.54
C GLU A 311 12.43 -22.23 26.16
N GLN A 312 11.50 -21.71 25.36
CA GLN A 312 10.41 -20.82 25.79
C GLN A 312 9.07 -21.37 25.30
N GLY A 313 8.62 -22.45 25.94
CA GLY A 313 7.45 -23.27 25.56
C GLY A 313 6.26 -22.53 24.93
N GLN A 314 6.29 -22.42 23.60
CA GLN A 314 5.17 -22.00 22.79
C GLN A 314 5.16 -22.78 21.48
N ALA A 315 4.41 -23.88 21.48
CA ALA A 315 4.12 -24.66 20.30
C ALA A 315 3.27 -23.83 19.33
N GLY A 316 3.82 -23.59 18.14
CA GLY A 316 3.11 -23.05 16.99
C GLY A 316 3.26 -24.02 15.82
N GLU A 317 2.15 -24.65 15.46
CA GLU A 317 2.00 -25.51 14.29
C GLU A 317 2.13 -24.74 12.97
N ASP A 318 2.58 -25.52 11.98
CA ASP A 318 2.37 -25.42 10.54
C ASP A 318 3.09 -24.30 9.77
N ASN A 319 4.00 -24.74 8.89
CA ASN A 319 3.98 -24.30 7.50
C ASN A 319 4.76 -25.27 6.61
N GLY A 320 4.01 -26.00 5.81
CA GLY A 320 4.10 -25.94 4.35
C GLY A 320 5.50 -26.10 3.76
N ALA A 321 5.76 -27.32 3.26
CA ALA A 321 6.84 -27.61 2.35
C ALA A 321 6.91 -26.56 1.23
N ALA A 322 7.97 -25.75 1.23
CA ALA A 322 8.33 -24.92 0.10
C ALA A 322 8.89 -25.85 -0.99
N GLU A 323 8.00 -26.29 -1.87
CA GLU A 323 8.33 -26.96 -3.11
C GLU A 323 9.25 -26.06 -3.97
N GLY A 324 10.43 -26.61 -4.29
CA GLY A 324 11.10 -26.46 -5.58
C GLY A 324 11.45 -25.05 -6.04
N ARG A 325 12.67 -24.60 -5.72
CA ARG A 325 13.38 -23.67 -6.62
C ARG A 325 14.87 -23.98 -6.70
N ALA A 326 15.18 -25.11 -7.33
CA ALA A 326 16.54 -25.43 -7.76
C ALA A 326 16.86 -24.64 -9.04
N ASP A 327 17.32 -23.40 -8.90
CA ASP A 327 18.10 -22.71 -9.93
C ASP A 327 19.21 -21.88 -9.25
N TYR A 328 20.25 -22.59 -8.79
CA TYR A 328 21.37 -22.07 -7.99
C TYR A 328 22.34 -21.15 -8.79
N GLY A 329 21.81 -20.40 -9.75
CA GLY A 329 22.55 -19.56 -10.69
C GLY A 329 21.98 -18.16 -10.89
N GLU A 330 21.00 -17.70 -10.10
CA GLU A 330 20.34 -16.40 -10.34
C GLU A 330 21.34 -15.24 -10.39
N VAL A 331 22.30 -15.18 -9.45
CA VAL A 331 23.32 -14.11 -9.44
C VAL A 331 24.22 -14.18 -10.68
N TYR A 332 24.65 -15.38 -11.07
CA TYR A 332 25.51 -15.58 -12.25
C TYR A 332 24.75 -15.26 -13.55
N ALA A 333 23.50 -15.72 -13.68
CA ALA A 333 22.65 -15.47 -14.82
C ALA A 333 22.29 -13.98 -14.95
N ALA A 334 21.98 -13.31 -13.84
CA ALA A 334 21.74 -11.87 -13.81
C ALA A 334 22.99 -11.08 -14.23
N PHE A 335 24.19 -11.54 -13.84
CA PHE A 335 25.44 -10.93 -14.28
C PHE A 335 25.73 -11.16 -15.76
N GLU A 336 25.54 -12.36 -16.31
CA GLU A 336 25.68 -12.57 -17.76
C GLU A 336 24.66 -11.75 -18.56
N HIS A 337 23.43 -11.64 -18.05
CA HIS A 337 22.42 -10.80 -18.67
C HIS A 337 22.81 -9.32 -18.68
N SER A 338 23.45 -8.80 -17.61
CA SER A 338 23.92 -7.41 -17.59
C SER A 338 25.09 -7.16 -18.54
N LEU A 339 25.91 -8.18 -18.81
CA LEU A 339 27.00 -8.11 -19.79
C LEU A 339 26.53 -8.29 -21.24
N GLY A 340 25.36 -8.89 -21.46
CA GLY A 340 24.78 -9.15 -22.79
C GLY A 340 25.37 -10.36 -23.54
N ASP A 341 26.37 -11.04 -22.96
CA ASP A 341 26.98 -12.27 -23.47
C ASP A 341 27.68 -13.01 -22.31
N SER A 342 28.21 -14.20 -22.55
CA SER A 342 28.89 -14.97 -21.50
C SER A 342 30.14 -14.25 -20.97
N VAL A 343 30.43 -14.44 -19.68
CA VAL A 343 31.60 -13.83 -19.02
C VAL A 343 32.90 -14.13 -19.80
N ASP A 344 33.04 -15.37 -20.26
CA ASP A 344 34.17 -15.83 -21.08
C ASP A 344 34.32 -14.98 -22.35
N ARG A 345 33.25 -14.81 -23.13
CA ARG A 345 33.27 -14.06 -24.39
C ARG A 345 33.56 -12.58 -24.17
N VAL A 346 33.00 -12.00 -23.13
CA VAL A 346 33.22 -10.60 -22.76
C VAL A 346 34.66 -10.38 -22.30
N TYR A 347 35.22 -11.30 -21.51
CA TYR A 347 36.63 -11.25 -21.08
C TYR A 347 37.56 -11.19 -22.30
N TRP A 348 37.44 -12.20 -23.17
CA TRP A 348 38.33 -12.39 -24.31
C TRP A 348 38.16 -11.31 -25.39
N SER A 349 36.94 -10.87 -25.67
CA SER A 349 36.69 -9.77 -26.62
C SER A 349 37.30 -8.45 -26.14
N ARG A 350 37.13 -8.10 -24.85
CA ARG A 350 37.75 -6.90 -24.26
C ARG A 350 39.27 -6.99 -24.24
N MET A 351 39.83 -8.16 -23.92
CA MET A 351 41.27 -8.39 -23.93
C MET A 351 41.84 -8.26 -25.35
N ALA A 352 41.24 -8.93 -26.33
CA ALA A 352 41.66 -8.88 -27.73
C ALA A 352 41.56 -7.46 -28.29
N TYR A 353 40.47 -6.73 -27.98
CA TYR A 353 40.31 -5.33 -28.39
C TYR A 353 41.41 -4.43 -27.82
N LYS A 354 41.70 -4.53 -26.51
CA LYS A 354 42.80 -3.76 -25.88
C LYS A 354 44.16 -4.12 -26.48
N PHE A 355 44.42 -5.41 -26.72
CA PHE A 355 45.64 -5.87 -27.37
C PHE A 355 45.77 -5.31 -28.79
N LYS A 356 44.70 -5.41 -29.61
CA LYS A 356 44.63 -4.85 -30.97
C LYS A 356 44.96 -3.36 -31.00
N LYS A 357 44.36 -2.57 -30.10
CA LYS A 357 44.63 -1.13 -29.97
C LYS A 357 46.10 -0.84 -29.64
N ASN A 358 46.69 -1.58 -28.70
CA ASN A 358 48.08 -1.39 -28.32
C ASN A 358 49.06 -1.83 -29.41
N LEU A 359 48.73 -2.90 -30.13
CA LEU A 359 49.50 -3.37 -31.28
C LEU A 359 49.46 -2.34 -32.43
N ALA A 360 48.28 -1.83 -32.77
CA ALA A 360 48.12 -0.76 -33.78
C ALA A 360 48.96 0.48 -33.43
N ALA A 361 48.90 0.93 -32.16
CA ALA A 361 49.70 2.06 -31.70
C ALA A 361 51.21 1.79 -31.77
N THR A 362 51.64 0.54 -31.53
CA THR A 362 53.05 0.14 -31.63
C THR A 362 53.51 0.11 -33.09
N MET A 363 52.67 -0.40 -34.00
CA MET A 363 52.94 -0.42 -35.44
C MET A 363 52.99 0.99 -36.05
N ALA A 364 52.06 1.87 -35.66
CA ALA A 364 52.02 3.26 -36.13
C ALA A 364 53.25 4.09 -35.75
N ARG A 365 53.93 3.76 -34.63
CA ARG A 365 55.18 4.42 -34.21
C ARG A 365 56.39 4.08 -35.09
N GLY A 366 56.33 3.04 -35.92
CA GLY A 366 57.33 2.78 -36.97
C GLY A 366 58.76 2.42 -36.52
N GLY A 367 58.97 2.05 -35.25
CA GLY A 367 60.31 1.82 -34.68
C GLY A 367 60.90 0.40 -34.84
N PRO A 368 62.06 0.12 -34.21
CA PRO A 368 62.70 -1.20 -34.21
C PRO A 368 61.78 -2.32 -33.72
N VAL A 369 60.90 -2.02 -32.76
CA VAL A 369 59.90 -2.96 -32.24
C VAL A 369 58.91 -3.37 -33.34
N ALA A 370 58.40 -2.43 -34.14
CA ALA A 370 57.46 -2.73 -35.24
C ALA A 370 58.12 -3.60 -36.33
N ARG A 371 59.40 -3.36 -36.65
CA ARG A 371 60.16 -4.20 -37.58
C ARG A 371 60.36 -5.62 -37.04
N ASN A 372 60.68 -5.75 -35.76
CA ASN A 372 60.81 -7.05 -35.10
C ASN A 372 59.48 -7.83 -35.10
N LEU A 373 58.36 -7.15 -34.82
CA LEU A 373 57.03 -7.75 -34.86
C LEU A 373 56.67 -8.32 -36.25
N ARG A 374 57.03 -7.62 -37.34
CA ARG A 374 56.87 -8.16 -38.71
C ARG A 374 57.68 -9.43 -38.93
N ALA A 375 58.94 -9.44 -38.48
CA ALA A 375 59.82 -10.60 -38.61
C ALA A 375 59.37 -11.80 -37.77
N SER A 376 58.77 -11.56 -36.59
CA SER A 376 58.31 -12.60 -35.67
C SER A 376 56.86 -13.03 -35.87
N ARG A 377 56.11 -12.46 -36.83
CA ARG A 377 54.66 -12.68 -36.98
C ARG A 377 54.25 -14.15 -37.06
N GLY A 378 54.86 -14.94 -37.94
CA GLY A 378 54.50 -16.36 -38.09
C GLY A 378 54.69 -17.16 -36.79
N THR A 379 55.70 -16.81 -35.99
CA THR A 379 55.90 -17.42 -34.67
C THR A 379 54.87 -16.97 -33.63
N MET A 380 54.37 -15.72 -33.74
CA MET A 380 53.32 -15.20 -32.87
C MET A 380 51.95 -15.79 -33.21
N GLU A 381 51.61 -15.95 -34.49
CA GLU A 381 50.37 -16.59 -34.94
C GLU A 381 50.30 -18.06 -34.51
N ALA A 382 51.42 -18.79 -34.62
CA ALA A 382 51.53 -20.17 -34.14
C ALA A 382 51.47 -20.29 -32.60
N ALA A 383 51.73 -19.20 -31.88
CA ALA A 383 51.72 -19.16 -30.42
C ALA A 383 50.36 -18.78 -29.82
N VAL A 384 49.38 -18.37 -30.63
CA VAL A 384 48.03 -18.05 -30.13
C VAL A 384 47.30 -19.33 -29.72
N VAL A 385 46.96 -19.42 -28.43
CA VAL A 385 46.19 -20.52 -27.82
C VAL A 385 44.88 -19.97 -27.26
N GLY A 386 43.83 -20.79 -27.26
CA GLY A 386 42.52 -20.45 -26.71
C GLY A 386 41.36 -21.02 -27.54
N PRO A 387 40.11 -20.76 -27.11
CA PRO A 387 38.91 -21.13 -27.87
C PRO A 387 38.95 -20.60 -29.31
N SER A 388 38.32 -21.30 -30.27
CA SER A 388 38.37 -20.95 -31.70
C SER A 388 38.00 -19.49 -31.99
N TRP A 389 36.99 -18.97 -31.31
CA TRP A 389 36.50 -17.59 -31.43
C TRP A 389 37.44 -16.56 -30.77
N ALA A 390 38.07 -16.91 -29.64
CA ALA A 390 39.05 -16.06 -28.96
C ALA A 390 40.36 -15.99 -29.77
N ARG A 391 40.80 -17.14 -30.30
CA ARG A 391 41.93 -17.24 -31.22
C ARG A 391 41.70 -16.42 -32.47
N ALA A 392 40.51 -16.49 -33.08
CA ALA A 392 40.17 -15.66 -34.25
C ALA A 392 40.31 -14.17 -33.94
N SER A 393 39.88 -13.71 -32.76
CA SER A 393 39.96 -12.30 -32.35
C SER A 393 41.41 -11.82 -32.14
N LEU A 394 42.28 -12.67 -31.59
CA LEU A 394 43.71 -12.37 -31.44
C LEU A 394 44.48 -12.45 -32.77
N LEU A 395 44.12 -13.38 -33.65
CA LEU A 395 44.69 -13.45 -35.00
C LEU A 395 44.28 -12.25 -35.85
N ASP A 396 43.04 -11.80 -35.76
CA ASP A 396 42.58 -10.54 -36.40
C ASP A 396 43.36 -9.33 -35.89
N ALA A 397 43.71 -9.29 -34.59
CA ALA A 397 44.59 -8.26 -34.06
C ALA A 397 45.99 -8.33 -34.71
N LEU A 398 46.57 -9.52 -34.85
CA LEU A 398 47.89 -9.73 -35.46
C LEU A 398 47.93 -9.43 -36.98
N ALA A 399 46.79 -9.52 -37.68
CA ALA A 399 46.69 -9.15 -39.09
C ALA A 399 47.05 -7.66 -39.35
N LEU A 400 46.94 -6.79 -38.34
CA LEU A 400 47.35 -5.38 -38.45
C LEU A 400 48.85 -5.18 -38.65
N VAL A 401 49.68 -6.20 -38.41
CA VAL A 401 51.14 -6.12 -38.59
C VAL A 401 51.52 -5.92 -40.08
N ASP A 402 50.65 -6.34 -41.00
CA ASP A 402 50.83 -6.26 -42.45
C ASP A 402 50.31 -4.97 -43.09
N GLN A 403 49.49 -4.18 -42.37
CA GLN A 403 48.96 -2.95 -42.94
C GLN A 403 50.11 -1.94 -43.09
N GLU A 404 50.65 -1.85 -44.30
CA GLU A 404 51.45 -0.72 -44.72
C GLU A 404 50.58 0.54 -44.53
N HIS A 405 50.93 1.38 -43.58
CA HIS A 405 50.47 2.76 -43.65
C HIS A 405 51.13 3.39 -44.89
N PRO A 406 50.36 4.05 -45.77
CA PRO A 406 50.91 4.79 -46.90
C PRO A 406 51.89 5.88 -46.47
#